data_AF-A0A0V8RV87-F1
#
_entry.id   AF-A0A0V8RV87-F1
#
_cell.length_a   1.000
_cell.length_b   1.000
_cell.length_c   1.000
_cell.angle_alpha   90.00
_cell.angle_beta   90.00
_cell.angle_gamma   90.00
#
_symmetry.space_group_name_H-M   'P 1'
#
loop_
_entity.id
_entity.type
_entity.pdbx_description
1 polymer ?
#
loop_
_entity_poly.entity_id
_entity_poly.type
_entity_poly.pdbx_seq_one_letter_code
_entity_poly.pdbx_strand_id
1 'polypeptide(L)'
;MGIDIVRLLERLIDHNRIEAVEKGGVLEIPYDTRDLQAFSQVLRRRISRVKAGGREHQVLILLDRKGLSRSYYVCIGSHIGLECRKRIVEDKLSGLRLWVQAPVLVIDNCRVELEWRGSRFVLARSIVERCGRCRRIAPS
;
A
#
# COMPACT_ATOMS: atom_id res chain seq x y z
N MET A 1 -11.58 18.43 -3.06
CA MET A 1 -12.53 17.48 -2.45
C MET A 1 -11.77 16.26 -1.97
N GLY A 2 -11.83 15.93 -0.68
CA GLY A 2 -11.28 14.68 -0.14
C GLY A 2 -12.23 13.53 -0.46
N ILE A 3 -11.69 12.35 -0.74
CA ILE A 3 -12.52 11.14 -0.85
C ILE A 3 -13.13 10.86 0.52
N ASP A 4 -14.46 10.68 0.56
CA ASP A 4 -15.12 10.14 1.74
C ASP A 4 -14.78 8.65 1.83
N ILE A 5 -13.71 8.38 2.58
CA ILE A 5 -13.16 7.03 2.80
C ILE A 5 -14.22 6.12 3.41
N VAL A 6 -15.12 6.63 4.27
CA VAL A 6 -16.13 5.82 4.93
C VAL A 6 -17.17 5.35 3.92
N ARG A 7 -17.75 6.27 3.15
CA ARG A 7 -18.70 5.92 2.06
C ARG A 7 -18.09 4.99 1.02
N LEU A 8 -16.80 5.17 0.75
CA LEU A 8 -16.08 4.33 -0.18
C LEU A 8 -15.93 2.90 0.37
N LEU A 9 -15.59 2.76 1.65
CA LEU A 9 -15.46 1.47 2.31
C LEU A 9 -16.80 0.76 2.43
N GLU A 10 -17.89 1.49 2.68
CA GLU A 10 -19.27 0.93 2.68
C GLU A 10 -19.62 0.28 1.34
N ARG A 11 -19.13 0.82 0.22
CA ARG A 11 -19.33 0.24 -1.13
C ARG A 11 -18.42 -0.94 -1.42
N LEU A 12 -17.25 -1.01 -0.79
CA LEU A 12 -16.22 -2.01 -1.08
C LEU A 12 -16.28 -3.22 -0.16
N ILE A 13 -16.82 -3.09 1.05
CA ILE A 13 -16.96 -4.16 2.04
C ILE A 13 -18.43 -4.62 2.06
N ASP A 14 -18.82 -5.38 1.02
CA ASP A 14 -20.07 -6.15 0.85
C ASP A 14 -21.27 -5.70 1.71
N HIS A 15 -21.78 -4.48 1.48
CA HIS A 15 -23.03 -3.95 2.05
C HIS A 15 -23.18 -4.02 3.59
N ASN A 16 -22.10 -4.32 4.32
CA ASN A 16 -22.13 -4.39 5.76
C ASN A 16 -22.03 -2.97 6.31
N ARG A 17 -22.94 -2.65 7.24
CA ARG A 17 -22.88 -1.38 7.96
C ARG A 17 -21.52 -1.29 8.67
N ILE A 18 -20.75 -0.24 8.36
CA ILE A 18 -19.51 0.04 9.08
C ILE A 18 -19.87 0.34 10.53
N GLU A 19 -19.32 -0.44 11.44
CA GLU A 19 -19.53 -0.33 12.89
C GLU A 19 -18.52 0.65 13.50
N ALA A 20 -17.27 0.59 13.07
CA ALA A 20 -16.19 1.43 13.58
C ALA A 20 -15.06 1.60 12.56
N VAL A 21 -14.36 2.73 12.63
CA VAL A 21 -13.18 3.02 11.80
C VAL A 21 -12.08 3.65 12.66
N GLU A 22 -10.96 2.95 12.79
CA GLU A 22 -9.69 3.55 13.20
C GLU A 22 -8.99 4.07 11.94
N LYS A 23 -8.98 5.39 11.77
CA LYS A 23 -8.46 6.02 10.55
C LYS A 23 -6.93 6.05 10.55
N GLY A 24 -6.34 5.38 9.58
CA GLY A 24 -4.97 5.60 9.15
C GLY A 24 -4.85 6.81 8.21
N GLY A 25 -3.64 7.04 7.71
CA GLY A 25 -3.38 8.04 6.67
C GLY A 25 -3.36 7.48 5.24
N VAL A 26 -3.17 8.38 4.27
CA VAL A 26 -2.89 8.03 2.87
C VAL A 26 -1.38 7.87 2.67
N LEU A 27 -0.96 6.86 1.92
CA LEU A 27 0.42 6.68 1.48
C LEU A 27 0.53 7.13 0.02
N GLU A 28 1.44 8.04 -0.29
CA GLU A 28 1.66 8.46 -1.68
C GLU A 28 2.47 7.39 -2.43
N ILE A 29 2.14 7.18 -3.70
CA ILE A 29 2.94 6.37 -4.64
C ILE A 29 3.38 7.25 -5.83
N PRO A 30 4.62 7.10 -6.35
CA PRO A 30 5.65 6.18 -5.85
C PRO A 30 6.13 6.55 -4.44
N TYR A 31 6.36 5.54 -3.61
CA TYR A 31 7.02 5.70 -2.31
C TYR A 31 8.41 5.12 -2.39
N ASP A 32 9.43 5.95 -2.15
CA ASP A 32 10.82 5.56 -2.23
C ASP A 32 11.43 5.43 -0.84
N THR A 33 12.19 4.34 -0.60
CA THR A 33 12.91 4.15 0.66
C THR A 33 14.20 3.35 0.47
N ARG A 34 15.16 3.60 1.35
CA ARG A 34 16.30 2.69 1.60
C ARG A 34 16.18 1.97 2.93
N ASP A 35 15.30 2.44 3.79
CA ASP A 35 15.14 1.98 5.17
C ASP A 35 13.82 1.22 5.30
N LEU A 36 13.95 -0.08 5.57
CA LEU A 36 12.84 -1.00 5.77
C LEU A 36 12.09 -0.73 7.07
N GLN A 37 12.81 -0.34 8.12
CA GLN A 37 12.19 -0.03 9.41
C GLN A 37 11.36 1.25 9.29
N ALA A 38 11.90 2.29 8.66
CA ALA A 38 11.16 3.51 8.38
C ALA A 38 9.89 3.21 7.55
N PHE A 39 10.01 2.39 6.51
CA PHE A 39 8.85 2.00 5.70
C PHE A 39 7.82 1.20 6.50
N SER A 40 8.25 0.28 7.37
CA SER A 40 7.36 -0.48 8.25
C SER A 40 6.59 0.42 9.22
N GLN A 41 7.26 1.40 9.81
CA GLN A 41 6.61 2.39 10.68
C GLN A 41 5.61 3.26 9.92
N VAL A 42 5.96 3.72 8.71
CA VAL A 42 5.05 4.47 7.86
C VAL A 42 3.83 3.62 7.53
N LEU A 43 4.02 2.38 7.06
CA LEU A 43 2.91 1.50 6.70
C LEU A 43 1.94 1.29 7.87
N ARG A 44 2.45 0.99 9.07
CA ARG A 44 1.62 0.81 10.27
C ARG A 44 0.74 2.02 10.59
N ARG A 45 1.24 3.25 10.36
CA ARG A 45 0.50 4.50 10.57
C ARG A 45 -0.50 4.82 9.45
N ARG A 46 -0.39 4.14 8.30
CA ARG A 46 -1.24 4.35 7.12
C ARG A 46 -2.35 3.30 6.99
N ILE A 47 -2.21 2.16 7.64
CA ILE A 47 -3.28 1.16 7.70
C ILE A 47 -4.43 1.69 8.57
N SER A 48 -5.63 1.72 8.01
CA SER A 48 -6.87 1.92 8.74
C SER A 48 -7.44 0.57 9.15
N ARG A 49 -8.12 0.50 10.30
CA ARG A 49 -8.89 -0.67 10.71
C ARG A 49 -10.36 -0.36 10.65
N VAL A 50 -11.14 -1.27 10.08
CA VAL A 50 -12.57 -1.09 9.83
C VAL A 50 -13.29 -2.30 10.35
N LYS A 51 -14.27 -2.11 11.22
CA LYS A 51 -15.16 -3.18 11.66
C LYS A 51 -16.46 -3.12 10.87
N ALA A 52 -16.81 -4.20 10.19
CA ALA A 52 -18.03 -4.31 9.39
C ALA A 52 -18.56 -5.75 9.46
N GLY A 53 -19.86 -5.91 9.72
CA GLY A 53 -20.50 -7.23 9.76
C GLY A 53 -19.86 -8.18 10.77
N GLY A 54 -19.42 -7.66 11.93
CA GLY A 54 -18.72 -8.43 12.95
C GLY A 54 -17.26 -8.83 12.61
N ARG A 55 -16.71 -8.40 11.47
CA ARG A 55 -15.32 -8.69 11.06
C ARG A 55 -14.46 -7.44 11.05
N GLU A 56 -13.18 -7.59 11.38
CA GLU A 56 -12.18 -6.54 11.21
C GLU A 56 -11.50 -6.67 9.84
N HIS A 57 -11.36 -5.53 9.16
CA HIS A 57 -10.68 -5.36 7.90
C HIS A 57 -9.57 -4.33 8.06
N GLN A 58 -8.43 -4.60 7.42
CA GLN A 58 -7.34 -3.64 7.28
C GLN A 58 -7.41 -3.01 5.89
N VAL A 59 -7.23 -1.69 5.87
CA VAL A 59 -7.37 -0.88 4.66
C VAL A 59 -6.12 -0.02 4.49
N LEU A 60 -5.50 -0.12 3.33
CA LEU A 60 -4.42 0.77 2.92
C LEU A 60 -4.89 1.63 1.74
N ILE A 61 -4.77 2.95 1.87
CA ILE A 61 -5.12 3.89 0.82
C ILE A 61 -3.85 4.46 0.23
N LEU A 62 -3.67 4.24 -1.07
CA LEU A 62 -2.54 4.72 -1.84
C LEU A 62 -2.99 5.83 -2.78
N LEU A 63 -2.18 6.88 -2.92
CA LEU A 63 -2.46 8.00 -3.81
C LEU A 63 -1.35 8.14 -4.86
N ASP A 64 -1.71 7.93 -6.13
CA ASP A 64 -0.88 8.23 -7.30
C ASP A 64 -1.21 9.65 -7.80
N ARG A 65 -0.23 10.55 -7.73
CA ARG A 65 -0.33 11.92 -8.25
C ARG A 65 0.45 12.05 -9.54
N LYS A 66 -0.23 12.42 -10.62
CA LYS A 66 0.40 12.74 -11.91
C LYS A 66 -0.06 14.12 -12.38
N GLY A 67 0.74 15.15 -12.08
CA GLY A 67 0.36 16.54 -12.31
C GLY A 67 -0.91 16.90 -11.51
N LEU A 68 -1.94 17.37 -12.21
CA LEU A 68 -3.26 17.67 -11.60
C LEU A 68 -4.14 16.42 -11.39
N SER A 69 -3.81 15.31 -12.03
CA SER A 69 -4.57 14.06 -11.92
C SER A 69 -4.25 13.33 -10.62
N ARG A 70 -5.29 12.79 -9.98
CA ARG A 70 -5.19 11.94 -8.79
C ARG A 70 -5.85 10.60 -9.08
N SER A 71 -5.18 9.51 -8.73
CA SER A 71 -5.77 8.18 -8.74
C SER A 71 -5.56 7.54 -7.39
N TYR A 72 -6.63 7.08 -6.78
CA TYR A 72 -6.57 6.40 -5.49
C TYR A 72 -6.60 4.90 -5.72
N TYR A 73 -5.82 4.17 -4.94
CA TYR A 73 -5.90 2.73 -4.86
C TYR A 73 -6.26 2.37 -3.43
N VAL A 74 -7.29 1.55 -3.27
CA VAL A 74 -7.72 1.07 -1.96
C VAL A 74 -7.49 -0.42 -1.91
N CYS A 75 -6.61 -0.81 -1.01
CA CYS A 75 -6.27 -2.19 -0.77
C CYS A 75 -6.95 -2.65 0.52
N ILE A 76 -7.68 -3.76 0.44
CA ILE A 76 -8.47 -4.29 1.55
C ILE A 76 -8.06 -5.74 1.79
N GLY A 77 -7.75 -6.09 3.03
CA GLY A 77 -7.47 -7.46 3.46
C GLY A 77 -7.92 -7.69 4.90
N SER A 78 -7.90 -8.95 5.35
CA SER A 78 -7.96 -9.27 6.77
C SER A 78 -6.62 -8.96 7.46
N HIS A 79 -5.52 -9.02 6.72
CA HIS A 79 -4.19 -8.63 7.19
C HIS A 79 -3.38 -7.89 6.12
N ILE A 80 -2.82 -6.74 6.49
CA ILE A 80 -1.86 -5.95 5.72
C ILE A 80 -0.57 -5.84 6.53
N GLY A 81 0.51 -6.39 5.99
CA GLY A 81 1.79 -6.49 6.67
C GLY A 81 2.99 -6.31 5.74
N LEU A 82 4.18 -6.42 6.31
CA LEU A 82 5.44 -6.40 5.56
C LEU A 82 6.24 -7.66 5.84
N GLU A 83 6.72 -8.26 4.77
CA GLU A 83 7.76 -9.27 4.79
C GLU A 83 9.03 -8.71 4.14
N CYS A 84 10.14 -9.41 4.33
CA CYS A 84 11.40 -9.09 3.67
C CYS A 84 11.90 -10.31 2.90
N ARG A 85 12.33 -10.10 1.66
CA ARG A 85 12.94 -11.12 0.81
C ARG A 85 14.36 -10.73 0.46
N LYS A 86 15.31 -11.63 0.68
CA LYS A 86 16.69 -11.41 0.22
C LYS A 86 16.74 -11.46 -1.30
N ARG A 87 17.38 -10.47 -1.92
CA ARG A 87 17.67 -10.45 -3.35
C ARG A 87 18.98 -9.72 -3.64
N ILE A 88 19.57 -10.04 -4.78
CA ILE A 88 20.72 -9.31 -5.31
C ILE A 88 20.19 -8.17 -6.17
N VAL A 89 20.73 -6.97 -5.97
CA VAL A 89 20.44 -5.79 -6.78
C VAL A 89 21.73 -5.13 -7.24
N GLU A 90 21.67 -4.39 -8.33
CA GLU A 90 22.75 -3.51 -8.75
C GLU A 90 22.44 -2.10 -8.24
N ASP A 91 23.32 -1.59 -7.38
CA ASP A 91 23.17 -0.27 -6.79
C ASP A 91 23.85 0.78 -7.68
N LYS A 92 23.07 1.68 -8.28
CA LYS A 92 23.61 2.66 -9.23
C LYS A 92 24.58 3.67 -8.62
N LEU A 93 24.47 3.99 -7.32
CA LEU A 93 25.38 4.93 -6.66
C LEU A 93 26.77 4.34 -6.45
N SER A 94 26.86 3.07 -6.04
CA SER A 94 28.15 2.41 -5.79
C SER A 94 28.69 1.65 -7.00
N GLY A 95 27.83 1.32 -7.98
CA GLY A 95 28.16 0.42 -9.09
C GLY A 95 28.30 -1.05 -8.66
N LEU A 96 27.97 -1.38 -7.41
CA LEU A 96 28.16 -2.71 -6.84
C LEU A 96 26.89 -3.56 -6.91
N ARG A 97 27.09 -4.88 -6.97
CA ARG A 97 26.03 -5.86 -6.76
C ARG A 97 25.92 -6.15 -5.26
N LEU A 98 24.77 -5.84 -4.68
CA LEU A 98 24.55 -5.91 -3.24
C LEU A 98 23.45 -6.93 -2.91
N TRP A 99 23.63 -7.64 -1.80
CA TRP A 99 22.54 -8.38 -1.17
C TRP A 99 21.71 -7.41 -0.33
N VAL A 100 20.43 -7.29 -0.67
CA VAL A 100 19.49 -6.42 0.02
C VAL A 100 18.28 -7.20 0.50
N GLN A 101 17.66 -6.74 1.59
CA GLN A 101 16.35 -7.20 2.02
C GLN A 101 15.29 -6.33 1.34
N ALA A 102 14.58 -6.90 0.37
CA ALA A 102 13.52 -6.21 -0.34
C ALA A 102 12.21 -6.30 0.44
N PRO A 103 11.55 -5.16 0.70
CA PRO A 103 10.26 -5.16 1.37
C PRO A 103 9.19 -5.70 0.42
N VAL A 104 8.34 -6.57 0.96
CA VAL A 104 7.18 -7.14 0.29
C VAL A 104 5.96 -6.78 1.12
N LEU A 105 5.11 -5.91 0.59
CA LEU A 105 3.81 -5.62 1.19
C LEU A 105 2.90 -6.83 0.95
N VAL A 106 2.40 -7.42 2.03
CA VAL A 106 1.53 -8.60 1.99
C VAL A 106 0.12 -8.16 2.37
N ILE A 107 -0.85 -8.48 1.52
CA ILE A 107 -2.27 -8.19 1.70
C ILE A 107 -3.02 -9.50 1.50
N ASP A 108 -3.35 -10.17 2.58
CA ASP A 108 -3.82 -11.57 2.58
C ASP A 108 -2.92 -12.47 1.70
N ASN A 109 -3.45 -12.97 0.59
CA ASN A 109 -2.77 -13.81 -0.38
C ASN A 109 -2.08 -13.04 -1.53
N CYS A 110 -2.14 -11.70 -1.52
CA CYS A 110 -1.49 -10.85 -2.51
C CYS A 110 -0.14 -10.33 -2.01
N ARG A 111 0.90 -10.41 -2.84
CA ARG A 111 2.25 -9.91 -2.53
C ARG A 111 2.63 -8.79 -3.49
N VAL A 112 3.00 -7.65 -2.93
CA VAL A 112 3.46 -6.46 -3.65
C VAL A 112 4.92 -6.21 -3.27
N GLU A 113 5.84 -6.81 -4.03
CA GLU A 113 7.29 -6.62 -3.84
C GLU A 113 7.72 -5.26 -4.40
N LEU A 114 8.38 -4.43 -3.58
CA LEU A 114 8.87 -3.13 -4.02
C LEU A 114 9.97 -3.30 -5.07
N GLU A 115 9.95 -2.43 -6.08
CA GLU A 115 10.93 -2.45 -7.16
C GLU A 115 12.23 -1.78 -6.72
N TRP A 116 13.38 -2.38 -7.02
CA TRP A 116 14.65 -1.67 -6.87
C TRP A 116 14.88 -0.76 -8.07
N ARG A 117 14.92 0.56 -7.87
CA ARG A 117 15.16 1.55 -8.93
C ARG A 117 16.31 2.46 -8.54
N GLY A 118 17.37 2.42 -9.35
CA GLY A 118 18.60 3.15 -9.10
C GLY A 118 19.30 2.60 -7.86
N SER A 119 18.88 3.10 -6.71
CA SER A 119 19.48 2.76 -5.43
C SER A 119 18.50 2.78 -4.26
N ARG A 120 17.20 2.61 -4.54
CA ARG A 120 16.11 2.66 -3.56
C ARG A 120 15.05 1.61 -3.91
N PHE A 121 14.30 1.17 -2.90
CA PHE A 121 13.05 0.44 -3.10
C PHE A 121 11.91 1.41 -3.38
N VAL A 122 11.08 1.05 -4.35
CA VAL A 122 9.99 1.89 -4.85
C VAL A 122 8.69 1.10 -4.84
N LEU A 123 7.70 1.58 -4.08
CA LEU A 123 6.31 1.13 -4.20
C LEU A 123 5.69 1.79 -5.42
N ALA A 124 5.80 1.13 -6.58
CA ALA A 124 5.32 1.66 -7.84
C ALA A 124 3.82 1.37 -8.07
N ARG A 125 3.16 2.21 -8.86
CA ARG A 125 1.79 1.98 -9.33
C ARG A 125 1.62 0.64 -10.04
N SER A 126 2.55 0.28 -10.91
CA SER A 126 2.52 -0.93 -11.75
C SER A 126 2.39 -2.22 -10.95
N ILE A 127 3.00 -2.29 -9.77
CA ILE A 127 2.94 -3.47 -8.89
C ILE A 127 1.69 -3.48 -8.01
N VAL A 128 1.20 -2.30 -7.60
CA VAL A 128 -0.06 -2.15 -6.86
C VAL A 128 -1.25 -2.58 -7.72
N GLU A 129 -1.27 -2.20 -9.00
CA GLU A 129 -2.34 -2.54 -9.95
C GLU A 129 -2.48 -4.05 -10.21
N ARG A 130 -1.41 -4.82 -10.00
CA ARG A 130 -1.43 -6.28 -10.16
C ARG A 130 -1.99 -6.99 -8.93
N CYS A 131 -2.16 -6.27 -7.82
CA CYS A 131 -2.66 -6.87 -6.60
C CYS A 131 -4.18 -6.99 -6.63
N GLY A 132 -4.70 -8.21 -6.67
CA GLY A 132 -6.16 -8.47 -6.69
C GLY A 132 -6.92 -7.97 -5.45
N ARG A 133 -6.20 -7.57 -4.38
CA ARG A 133 -6.74 -6.95 -3.17
C ARG A 133 -6.80 -5.43 -3.24
N CYS A 134 -6.21 -4.82 -4.27
CA CYS A 134 -6.18 -3.38 -4.48
C CYS A 134 -7.10 -3.00 -5.65
N ARG A 135 -7.97 -2.02 -5.44
CA ARG A 135 -8.86 -1.48 -6.48
C ARG A 135 -8.54 -0.03 -6.75
N ARG A 136 -8.43 0.33 -8.02
CA ARG A 136 -8.31 1.73 -8.46
C ARG A 136 -9.66 2.42 -8.35
N ILE A 137 -9.64 3.65 -7.89
CA ILE A 137 -10.80 4.49 -7.68
C ILE A 137 -10.53 5.81 -8.40
N ALA A 138 -11.32 6.06 -9.44
CA ALA A 138 -11.32 7.34 -10.10
C ALA A 138 -12.03 8.35 -9.18
N PRO A 139 -11.45 9.55 -8.95
CA PRO A 139 -12.23 10.64 -8.38
C PRO A 139 -13.34 10.97 -9.40
N SER A 140 -14.59 10.71 -8.99
CA SER A 140 -15.79 11.19 -9.67
C SER A 140 -15.89 12.71 -9.61
#